data_AF-N1JCJ4-F1
#
_entry.id   AF-N1JCJ4-F1
#
_cell.length_a   1.000
_cell.length_b   1.000
_cell.length_c   1.000
_cell.angle_alpha   90.00
_cell.angle_beta   90.00
_cell.angle_gamma   90.00
#
_symmetry.space_group_name_H-M   'P 1'
#
loop_
_entity.id
_entity.type
_entity.pdbx_description
1 polymer ?
#
loop_
_entity_poly.entity_id
_entity_poly.type
_entity_poly.pdbx_seq_one_letter_code
_entity_poly.pdbx_strand_id
1 'polypeptide(L)'
;MTSLMKLSTRFTEPAQKDRLRRILHSHSASLDVEVQQRAVEYGNLFGYDTIRKGVLEKMPPPQIKEESRVFGEAAKKSNKSNHRKSKSFKSTEQDLLFDLMGDVNAPTANLSTTTQNNSDLLADILSSTDNPASAPSLQAAVCLRYPLQRL
;
A
#
# COMPACT_ATOMS: atom_id res chain seq x y z
N MET A 1 16.83 3.36 0.19
CA MET A 1 17.00 2.11 -0.58
C MET A 1 16.47 2.17 -2.01
N THR A 2 15.25 2.63 -2.25
CA THR A 2 14.60 2.60 -3.58
C THR A 2 15.39 3.29 -4.71
N SER A 3 15.97 4.46 -4.46
CA SER A 3 16.77 5.18 -5.47
C SER A 3 18.02 4.40 -5.90
N LEU A 4 18.68 3.74 -4.95
CA LEU A 4 19.84 2.87 -5.20
C LEU A 4 19.45 1.74 -6.17
N MET A 5 18.29 1.15 -5.92
CA MET A 5 17.73 0.09 -6.75
C MET A 5 17.41 0.58 -8.16
N LYS A 6 16.81 1.77 -8.30
CA LYS A 6 16.54 2.40 -9.61
C LYS A 6 17.82 2.73 -10.41
N LEU A 7 18.91 3.12 -9.74
CA LEU A 7 20.18 3.39 -10.43
C LEU A 7 20.85 2.11 -10.95
N SER A 8 20.61 0.96 -10.30
CA SER A 8 21.19 -0.32 -10.71
C SER A 8 20.83 -0.75 -12.14
N THR A 9 19.73 -0.25 -12.70
CA THR A 9 19.33 -0.52 -14.09
C THR A 9 20.02 0.40 -15.09
N ARG A 10 20.58 1.52 -14.64
CA ARG A 10 21.28 2.51 -15.48
C ARG A 10 22.79 2.29 -15.52
N PHE A 11 23.38 1.65 -14.51
CA PHE A 11 24.81 1.34 -14.49
C PHE A 11 25.12 0.12 -15.35
N THR A 12 26.10 0.29 -16.25
CA THR A 12 26.64 -0.75 -17.13
C THR A 12 27.88 -1.41 -16.54
N GLU A 13 28.67 -0.65 -15.78
CA GLU A 13 29.95 -1.10 -15.24
C GLU A 13 29.78 -2.12 -14.10
N PRO A 14 30.48 -3.28 -14.16
CA PRO A 14 30.35 -4.33 -13.15
C PRO A 14 30.83 -3.87 -11.77
N ALA A 15 31.90 -3.06 -11.70
CA ALA A 15 32.42 -2.52 -10.44
C ALA A 15 31.38 -1.68 -9.68
N GLN A 16 30.52 -0.94 -10.41
CA GLN A 16 29.45 -0.15 -9.80
C GLN A 16 28.32 -1.05 -9.29
N LYS A 17 27.98 -2.11 -10.03
CA LYS A 17 27.00 -3.12 -9.60
C LYS A 17 27.47 -3.87 -8.35
N ASP A 18 28.74 -4.19 -8.26
CA ASP A 18 29.33 -4.83 -7.08
C ASP A 18 29.27 -3.90 -5.85
N ARG A 19 29.57 -2.61 -6.05
CA ARG A 19 29.41 -1.60 -4.98
C ARG A 19 27.97 -1.51 -4.50
N LEU A 20 27.01 -1.51 -5.41
CA LEU A 20 25.58 -1.54 -5.09
C LEU A 20 25.21 -2.77 -4.25
N ARG A 21 25.69 -3.97 -4.63
CA ARG A 21 25.44 -5.20 -3.85
C ARG A 21 25.98 -5.10 -2.44
N ARG A 22 27.19 -4.57 -2.25
CA ARG A 22 27.78 -4.38 -0.92
C ARG A 22 26.96 -3.43 -0.06
N ILE A 23 26.49 -2.32 -0.63
CA ILE A 23 25.63 -1.36 0.08
C ILE A 23 24.28 -2.00 0.45
N LEU A 24 23.68 -2.80 -0.43
CA LEU A 24 22.45 -3.53 -0.12
C LEU A 24 22.66 -4.50 1.04
N HIS A 25 23.75 -5.27 1.00
CA HIS A 25 24.06 -6.25 2.04
C HIS A 25 24.37 -5.59 3.40
N SER A 26 25.01 -4.42 3.43
CA SER A 26 25.30 -3.73 4.68
C SER A 26 24.05 -3.23 5.41
N HIS A 27 22.91 -3.10 4.71
CA HIS A 27 21.65 -2.61 5.27
C HIS A 27 20.63 -3.73 5.53
N SER A 28 20.96 -5.01 5.28
CA SER A 28 20.05 -6.14 5.53
C SER A 28 19.84 -6.46 7.01
N ALA A 29 20.65 -5.87 7.89
CA ALA A 29 20.53 -5.95 9.35
C ALA A 29 20.35 -4.55 9.97
N SER A 30 19.72 -3.62 9.24
CA SER A 30 19.37 -2.29 9.74
C SER A 30 18.33 -2.39 10.87
N LEU A 31 18.40 -1.49 11.86
CA LEU A 31 17.40 -1.39 12.94
C LEU A 31 16.05 -0.86 12.45
N ASP A 32 16.06 -0.07 11.38
CA ASP A 32 14.86 0.37 10.69
C ASP A 32 14.30 -0.78 9.84
N VAL A 33 13.13 -1.27 10.22
CA VAL A 33 12.45 -2.43 9.61
C VAL A 33 12.11 -2.18 8.14
N GLU A 34 11.71 -0.96 7.77
CA GLU A 34 11.41 -0.64 6.36
C GLU A 34 12.67 -0.72 5.50
N VAL A 35 13.77 -0.14 5.99
CA VAL A 35 15.06 -0.19 5.31
C VAL A 35 15.55 -1.63 5.21
N GLN A 36 15.46 -2.38 6.30
CA GLN A 36 15.87 -3.78 6.37
C GLN A 36 15.09 -4.65 5.36
N GLN A 37 13.77 -4.57 5.40
CA GLN A 37 12.89 -5.31 4.49
C GLN A 37 13.24 -4.98 3.04
N ARG A 38 13.34 -3.69 2.70
CA ARG A 38 13.73 -3.24 1.36
C ARG A 38 15.11 -3.74 0.96
N ALA A 39 16.07 -3.79 1.88
CA ALA A 39 17.43 -4.27 1.61
C ALA A 39 17.44 -5.76 1.22
N VAL A 40 16.70 -6.58 1.97
CA VAL A 40 16.60 -8.03 1.72
C VAL A 40 15.86 -8.31 0.42
N GLU A 41 14.70 -7.67 0.21
CA GLU A 41 13.92 -7.79 -1.03
C GLU A 41 14.72 -7.38 -2.26
N TYR A 42 15.40 -6.22 -2.19
CA TYR A 42 16.22 -5.73 -3.29
C TYR A 42 17.49 -6.55 -3.48
N GLY A 43 18.07 -7.12 -2.43
CA GLY A 43 19.17 -8.08 -2.53
C GLY A 43 18.77 -9.30 -3.37
N ASN A 44 17.59 -9.86 -3.10
CA ASN A 44 17.04 -10.98 -3.87
C ASN A 44 16.76 -10.59 -5.32
N LEU A 45 16.11 -9.43 -5.54
CA LEU A 45 15.83 -8.91 -6.88
C LEU A 45 17.11 -8.62 -7.67
N PHE A 46 18.20 -8.25 -7.01
CA PHE A 46 19.47 -7.94 -7.67
C PHE A 46 20.10 -9.15 -8.36
N GLY A 47 19.80 -10.38 -7.91
CA GLY A 47 20.25 -11.62 -8.54
C GLY A 47 19.65 -11.86 -9.93
N TYR A 48 18.52 -11.23 -10.25
CA TYR A 48 17.78 -11.46 -11.49
C TYR A 48 17.79 -10.22 -12.39
N ASP A 49 18.82 -10.10 -13.24
CA ASP A 49 19.07 -8.90 -14.05
C ASP A 49 17.94 -8.55 -15.03
N THR A 50 17.29 -9.53 -15.64
CA THR A 50 16.15 -9.33 -16.58
C THR A 50 14.91 -8.86 -15.85
N ILE A 51 14.53 -9.57 -14.77
CA ILE A 51 13.37 -9.25 -13.93
C ILE A 51 13.54 -7.85 -13.30
N ARG A 52 14.74 -7.56 -12.78
CA ARG A 52 15.07 -6.25 -12.20
C ARG A 52 14.77 -5.10 -13.16
N LYS A 53 15.11 -5.23 -14.44
CA LYS A 53 14.86 -4.19 -15.44
C LYS A 53 13.37 -4.00 -15.71
N GLY A 54 12.61 -5.09 -15.83
CA GLY A 54 11.15 -5.03 -16.07
C GLY A 54 10.37 -4.46 -14.88
N VAL A 55 10.72 -4.81 -13.64
CA VAL A 55 10.04 -4.29 -12.44
C VAL A 55 10.30 -2.80 -12.22
N LEU A 56 11.48 -2.30 -12.61
CA LEU A 56 11.92 -0.92 -12.38
C LEU A 56 11.67 0.01 -13.58
N GLU A 57 10.66 -0.30 -14.37
CA GLU A 57 10.19 0.59 -15.43
C GLU A 57 9.60 1.90 -14.86
N LYS A 58 9.40 2.88 -15.74
CA LYS A 58 8.90 4.19 -15.33
C LYS A 58 7.48 4.06 -14.77
N MET A 59 7.30 4.48 -13.53
CA MET A 59 5.98 4.53 -12.88
C MET A 59 4.98 5.32 -13.74
N PRO A 60 3.75 4.80 -13.92
CA PRO A 60 2.67 5.53 -14.59
C PRO A 60 2.39 6.88 -13.90
N PRO A 61 1.99 7.91 -14.66
CA PRO A 61 1.63 9.20 -14.07
C PRO A 61 0.40 9.06 -13.16
N PRO A 62 0.36 9.76 -12.02
CA PRO A 62 -0.79 9.71 -11.12
C PRO A 62 -2.03 10.31 -11.77
N GLN A 63 -3.20 9.73 -11.49
CA GLN A 63 -4.48 10.30 -11.91
C GLN A 63 -4.78 11.52 -11.03
N ILE A 64 -4.83 12.71 -11.63
CA ILE A 64 -5.14 13.95 -10.91
C ILE A 64 -6.65 14.05 -10.79
N LYS A 65 -7.19 13.65 -9.62
CA LYS A 65 -8.57 13.99 -9.26
C LYS A 65 -8.59 15.45 -8.83
N GLU A 66 -9.56 16.22 -9.34
CA GLU A 66 -9.63 17.68 -9.16
C GLU A 66 -9.66 18.11 -7.68
N GLU A 67 -10.16 17.24 -6.80
CA GLU A 67 -10.22 17.38 -5.34
C GLU A 67 -8.87 17.26 -4.60
N SER A 68 -7.85 16.65 -5.20
CA SER A 68 -6.53 16.44 -4.57
C SER A 68 -5.50 17.54 -4.88
N ARG A 69 -5.93 18.66 -5.49
CA ARG A 69 -5.08 19.84 -5.75
C ARG A 69 -4.81 20.62 -4.47
N VAL A 70 -4.14 19.99 -3.49
CA VAL A 70 -3.82 20.59 -2.19
C VAL A 70 -2.42 21.20 -2.15
N PHE A 71 -1.56 20.95 -3.16
CA PHE A 71 -0.26 21.60 -3.27
C PHE A 71 0.00 22.12 -4.69
N GLY A 72 -0.26 23.42 -4.91
CA GLY A 72 0.23 24.15 -6.09
C GLY A 72 -0.60 25.37 -6.48
N GLU A 73 -0.02 26.56 -6.29
CA GLU A 73 -0.39 27.84 -6.90
C GLU A 73 -0.67 27.68 -8.42
N ALA A 74 -1.67 28.42 -8.90
CA ALA A 74 -2.17 28.37 -10.27
C ALA A 74 -1.11 28.71 -11.34
N ALA A 75 -0.74 27.74 -12.17
CA ALA A 75 -0.19 28.05 -13.48
C ALA A 75 -1.32 28.55 -14.39
N LYS A 76 -1.48 29.88 -14.48
CA LYS A 76 -2.35 30.54 -15.45
C LYS A 76 -1.89 30.22 -16.89
N LYS A 77 -2.81 29.60 -17.64
CA LYS A 77 -3.15 29.70 -19.07
C LYS A 77 -2.08 30.17 -20.08
N SER A 78 -1.99 29.46 -21.20
CA SER A 78 -2.16 30.10 -22.52
C SER A 78 -2.85 29.17 -23.52
N ASN A 79 -3.54 29.79 -24.48
CA ASN A 79 -4.70 29.32 -25.25
C ASN A 79 -4.41 28.47 -26.50
N LYS A 80 -5.31 27.51 -26.81
CA LYS A 80 -6.05 27.28 -28.10
C LYS A 80 -6.75 25.91 -27.99
N SER A 81 -7.97 25.61 -28.43
CA SER A 81 -9.02 26.30 -29.19
C SER A 81 -10.28 25.42 -29.19
N ASN A 82 -11.42 26.07 -29.34
CA ASN A 82 -12.64 25.61 -30.01
C ASN A 82 -13.55 24.54 -29.35
N HIS A 83 -14.69 25.06 -28.87
CA HIS A 83 -16.03 24.67 -29.30
C HIS A 83 -16.50 23.23 -28.99
N ARG A 84 -17.32 23.08 -27.94
CA ARG A 84 -18.65 22.46 -28.05
C ARG A 84 -19.48 22.70 -26.78
N LYS A 85 -20.75 23.04 -27.01
CA LYS A 85 -21.78 23.38 -26.03
C LYS A 85 -22.40 22.13 -25.36
N SER A 86 -22.98 22.37 -24.17
CA SER A 86 -24.07 21.65 -23.48
C SER A 86 -23.83 20.17 -23.12
N LYS A 87 -24.10 19.69 -21.91
CA LYS A 87 -25.34 19.79 -21.13
C LYS A 87 -25.00 19.51 -19.66
N SER A 88 -25.51 20.32 -18.75
CA SER A 88 -25.43 20.10 -17.31
C SER A 88 -26.28 18.89 -16.91
N PHE A 89 -25.64 17.80 -16.48
CA PHE A 89 -26.30 16.78 -15.67
C PHE A 89 -26.16 17.23 -14.22
N LYS A 90 -27.21 17.87 -13.70
CA LYS A 90 -27.34 18.16 -12.28
C LYS A 90 -28.13 17.02 -11.63
N SER A 91 -27.66 16.64 -10.45
CA SER A 91 -28.41 16.09 -9.30
C SER A 91 -29.13 14.76 -9.47
N THR A 92 -28.40 13.65 -9.29
CA THR A 92 -28.98 12.42 -8.69
C THR A 92 -28.49 12.26 -7.24
N GLU A 93 -27.30 12.74 -6.92
CA GLU A 93 -26.70 12.60 -5.58
C GLU A 93 -27.34 13.51 -4.53
N GLN A 94 -27.96 14.61 -4.95
CA GLN A 94 -28.71 15.50 -4.04
C GLN A 94 -30.09 14.93 -3.69
N ASP A 95 -30.72 14.16 -4.58
CA ASP A 95 -31.99 13.48 -4.29
C ASP A 95 -31.79 12.31 -3.31
N LEU A 96 -30.70 11.55 -3.43
CA LEU A 96 -30.39 10.49 -2.46
C LEU A 96 -30.09 11.04 -1.05
N LEU A 97 -29.48 12.23 -0.95
CA LEU A 97 -29.17 12.84 0.34
C LEU A 97 -30.42 13.43 1.01
N PHE A 98 -31.39 13.90 0.21
CA PHE A 98 -32.69 14.34 0.70
C PHE A 98 -33.58 13.18 1.13
N ASP A 99 -33.49 12.02 0.48
CA ASP A 99 -34.17 10.78 0.88
C ASP A 99 -33.62 10.25 2.23
N LEU A 100 -32.29 10.30 2.42
CA LEU A 100 -31.64 9.82 3.64
C LEU A 100 -31.88 10.71 4.89
N MET A 101 -32.21 11.99 4.70
CA MET A 101 -32.50 12.93 5.79
C MET A 101 -33.98 13.33 5.90
N GLY A 102 -34.83 12.78 5.04
CA GLY A 102 -36.17 13.28 4.78
C GLY A 102 -37.30 12.29 5.03
N ASP A 103 -37.21 11.41 6.03
CA ASP A 103 -38.40 10.72 6.54
C ASP A 103 -38.32 10.39 8.03
N VAL A 104 -38.60 11.41 8.84
CA VAL A 104 -39.14 11.23 10.20
C VAL A 104 -40.59 11.69 10.21
N ASN A 105 -41.46 11.05 9.41
CA ASN A 105 -42.88 10.82 9.72
C ASN A 105 -43.63 10.10 8.58
N ALA A 106 -43.38 8.80 8.41
CA ALA A 106 -44.33 7.86 7.82
C ALA A 106 -44.05 6.41 8.29
N PRO A 107 -45.07 5.54 8.41
CA PRO A 107 -44.99 4.34 9.23
C PRO A 107 -44.27 3.17 8.55
N THR A 108 -43.28 2.63 9.29
CA THR A 108 -42.83 1.23 9.36
C THR A 108 -43.22 0.26 8.24
N ALA A 109 -42.22 -0.15 7.46
CA ALA A 109 -42.17 -1.48 6.83
C ALA A 109 -40.79 -2.12 7.06
N ASN A 110 -40.73 -2.94 8.11
CA ASN A 110 -39.87 -4.10 8.35
C ASN A 110 -38.54 -4.22 7.58
N LEU A 111 -37.42 -3.95 8.28
CA LEU A 111 -36.16 -4.66 8.05
C LEU A 111 -35.40 -4.86 9.39
N SER A 112 -35.95 -5.71 10.24
CA SER A 112 -35.26 -6.27 11.40
C SER A 112 -34.43 -7.46 10.95
N THR A 113 -33.09 -7.42 11.16
CA THR A 113 -32.24 -8.58 11.59
C THR A 113 -30.71 -8.39 11.47
N THR A 114 -30.18 -7.34 10.84
CA THR A 114 -28.71 -7.29 10.58
C THR A 114 -27.91 -6.31 11.47
N THR A 115 -28.55 -5.48 12.28
CA THR A 115 -27.85 -4.44 13.05
C THR A 115 -27.27 -4.91 14.40
N GLN A 116 -27.80 -5.97 15.01
CA GLN A 116 -27.32 -6.42 16.34
C GLN A 116 -25.91 -7.07 16.29
N ASN A 117 -25.54 -7.71 15.17
CA ASN A 117 -24.24 -8.38 15.06
C ASN A 117 -23.07 -7.40 15.06
N ASN A 118 -23.26 -6.20 14.48
CA ASN A 118 -22.19 -5.20 14.42
C ASN A 118 -21.91 -4.57 15.79
N SER A 119 -22.91 -4.41 16.65
CA SER A 119 -22.68 -3.88 18.00
C SER A 119 -21.92 -4.84 18.91
N ASP A 120 -22.11 -6.15 18.74
CA ASP A 120 -21.46 -7.17 19.56
C ASP A 120 -19.97 -7.33 19.20
N LEU A 121 -19.63 -7.29 17.91
CA LEU A 121 -18.24 -7.30 17.43
C LEU A 121 -17.44 -6.10 17.93
N LEU A 122 -18.08 -4.93 18.04
CA LEU A 122 -17.42 -3.73 18.56
C LEU A 122 -17.20 -3.82 20.08
N ALA A 123 -18.12 -4.46 20.81
CA ALA A 123 -17.95 -4.69 22.24
C ALA A 123 -16.78 -5.63 22.54
N ASP A 124 -16.58 -6.69 21.75
CA ASP A 124 -15.46 -7.63 21.92
C ASP A 124 -14.10 -6.98 21.59
N ILE A 125 -14.04 -6.14 20.54
CA ILE A 125 -12.83 -5.39 20.16
C ILE A 125 -12.46 -4.34 21.22
N LEU A 126 -13.45 -3.65 21.79
CA LEU A 126 -13.24 -2.60 22.80
C LEU A 126 -13.10 -3.15 24.22
N SER A 127 -13.57 -4.37 24.49
CA SER A 127 -13.41 -5.04 25.79
C SER A 127 -12.08 -5.76 25.95
N SER A 128 -11.27 -5.89 24.88
CA SER A 128 -9.97 -6.57 24.90
C SER A 128 -8.80 -5.73 25.47
N THR A 129 -9.04 -4.56 26.08
CA THR A 129 -7.94 -3.67 26.51
C THR A 129 -7.43 -3.85 27.95
N ASP A 130 -7.99 -4.73 28.77
CA ASP A 130 -7.50 -4.92 30.14
C ASP A 130 -7.40 -6.39 30.55
N ASN A 131 -6.39 -7.13 30.06
CA ASN A 131 -5.73 -8.16 30.87
C ASN A 131 -4.33 -8.54 30.33
N PRO A 132 -3.25 -8.40 31.12
CA PRO A 132 -1.96 -8.98 30.79
C PRO A 132 -1.93 -10.48 31.16
N ALA A 133 -1.13 -11.24 30.41
CA ALA A 133 -0.74 -12.63 30.65
C ALA A 133 -1.65 -13.74 30.09
N SER A 134 -1.31 -14.20 28.88
CA SER A 134 -1.00 -15.61 28.64
C SER A 134 -0.03 -15.72 27.48
N ALA A 135 1.22 -16.05 27.80
CA ALA A 135 2.25 -16.30 26.80
C ALA A 135 1.90 -17.56 25.98
N PRO A 136 2.00 -17.53 24.63
CA PRO A 136 1.98 -18.76 23.87
C PRO A 136 3.29 -19.51 24.13
N SER A 137 3.18 -20.74 24.63
CA SER A 137 4.31 -21.66 24.76
C SER A 137 4.92 -21.90 23.37
N LEU A 138 6.20 -21.54 23.23
CA LEU A 138 7.00 -21.82 22.06
C LEU A 138 7.12 -23.35 21.88
N GLN A 139 6.40 -23.90 20.90
CA GLN A 139 6.65 -25.25 20.43
C GLN A 139 7.95 -25.23 19.62
N ALA A 140 9.04 -25.61 20.29
CA ALA A 140 10.35 -25.78 19.69
C ALA A 140 10.34 -26.95 18.70
N ALA A 141 10.17 -26.66 17.41
CA ALA A 141 10.52 -27.58 16.33
C ALA A 141 12.04 -27.57 16.16
N VAL A 142 12.73 -28.41 16.94
CA VAL A 142 14.17 -28.65 16.76
C VAL A 142 14.35 -29.57 15.54
N CYS A 143 14.63 -28.91 14.42
CA CYS A 143 15.28 -29.47 13.25
C CYS A 143 16.67 -29.96 13.64
N LEU A 144 16.90 -31.27 13.67
CA LEU A 144 18.24 -31.86 13.80
C LEU A 144 18.54 -32.81 12.63
N ARG A 145 19.34 -32.25 11.71
CA ARG A 145 20.56 -32.85 11.13
C ARG A 145 20.44 -34.15 10.35
N TYR A 146 20.55 -34.02 9.02
CA TYR A 146 21.18 -35.03 8.17
C TYR A 146 22.68 -35.09 8.44
N PRO A 147 23.30 -36.27 8.62
CA PRO A 147 24.74 -36.41 8.47
C PRO A 147 25.09 -36.62 7.00
N LEU A 148 25.83 -35.68 6.42
CA LEU A 148 26.77 -36.02 5.34
C LEU A 148 27.97 -36.72 5.98
N GLN A 149 28.30 -37.91 5.51
CA GLN A 149 29.67 -38.41 5.58
C GLN A 149 30.05 -39.07 4.25
N ARG A 150 30.91 -38.36 3.53
CA ARG A 150 31.84 -38.90 2.54
C ARG A 150 32.72 -39.96 3.20
N LEU A 151 32.85 -41.11 2.56
CA LEU A 151 34.11 -41.65 2.05
C LEU A 151 33.79 -42.69 0.97
#